data_AF-A0A8H4H3V5-F1
#
_entry.id   AF-A0A8H4H3V5-F1
#
_cell.length_a   1.000
_cell.length_b   1.000
_cell.length_c   1.000
_cell.angle_alpha   90.00
_cell.angle_beta   90.00
_cell.angle_gamma   90.00
#
_symmetry.space_group_name_H-M   'P 1'
#
loop_
_entity.id
_entity.type
_entity.pdbx_description
1 polymer ?
#
loop_
_entity_poly.entity_id
_entity_poly.type
_entity_poly.pdbx_seq_one_letter_code
_entity_poly.pdbx_strand_id
1 'polypeptide(L)'
;MGKLNYSARKITGLKAGQVVSKDLVSPFRNLDIQRRILTLVASQKKRITPGVGAKAAARDPNVEIDVSGKELTDEGFAEFIDDLIACMKHRDEEHPEGSAKVIELHLQGNQLTVVSLQKLSEVINLSIADLRELDISHNNIVVCTPEEQKIWYGFLGSFKNCFLLKKFDLGNNPLGQKGIEVLARVYMQSDLDFLEADADAVVGMSCEGDHEGDAIADELENLKINGKENEATKKASSKQSPKKSKVAQQNGSSHATCATKKLTYAELKRYACTRGLRSIPFLIISNTNLTSSCAVHLSSMLSMHRSPEQLLAFLPSGKGPILPEAAEQCKGIIWLPNDGLGPNECKLLDKAELVREYKSNDDTANDELSEDDDQNAAQRKLQKKLDIEHARLAKRVCIEALKKEGVHSNDIWRVALKMMTVSRALLLNDKDRAVEAPSEEEPSGVDEIVERVEEQEEEEETVEQSPEYVFEEYEFFESIAVGPFHPGAKHFEVNFPSLQQVQQVQQTNGHDKDVQSRETKESTPPSQPARSRKGKSHPSSVPRSSRKREWRFGLPFAFWRQIIADAVGADGILSHQQQVRIMTYAANWNAVSYELTIKGAEDHQQIWKFLETVKCITYSSLT
;
A
#
# COMPACT_ATOMS: atom_id res chain seq x y z
N MET A 1 1.45 3.66 32.85
CA MET A 1 0.35 3.19 32.01
C MET A 1 -0.67 2.47 32.89
N GLY A 2 -1.97 2.63 32.63
CA GLY A 2 -3.05 1.93 33.30
C GLY A 2 -3.30 0.55 32.69
N LYS A 3 -2.59 -0.49 33.15
CA LYS A 3 -2.79 -1.87 32.62
C LYS A 3 -4.05 -2.52 33.20
N LEU A 4 -5.10 -2.61 32.39
CA LEU A 4 -6.35 -3.29 32.67
C LEU A 4 -6.30 -4.73 32.16
N ASN A 5 -5.58 -5.57 32.90
CA ASN A 5 -5.44 -7.00 32.60
C ASN A 5 -6.57 -7.84 33.26
N TYR A 6 -7.20 -8.69 32.45
CA TYR A 6 -8.25 -9.61 32.90
C TYR A 6 -7.91 -11.09 32.66
N SER A 7 -6.81 -11.43 31.97
CA SER A 7 -6.45 -12.81 31.58
C SER A 7 -6.53 -13.82 32.75
N ALA A 8 -5.99 -13.48 33.92
CA ALA A 8 -6.00 -14.30 35.14
C ALA A 8 -7.35 -14.36 35.88
N ARG A 9 -8.35 -13.54 35.50
CA ARG A 9 -9.67 -13.53 36.15
C ARG A 9 -10.58 -14.61 35.54
N LYS A 10 -11.26 -15.37 36.40
CA LYS A 10 -12.30 -16.35 36.03
C LYS A 10 -13.64 -15.66 35.74
N ILE A 11 -13.68 -14.88 34.67
CA ILE A 11 -14.86 -14.20 34.12
C ILE A 11 -14.93 -14.45 32.62
N THR A 12 -16.11 -14.73 32.07
CA THR A 12 -16.27 -15.00 30.63
C THR A 12 -17.58 -14.44 30.07
N GLY A 13 -17.65 -14.35 28.73
CA GLY A 13 -18.79 -13.84 27.97
C GLY A 13 -19.23 -12.44 28.41
N LEU A 14 -20.55 -12.20 28.43
CA LEU A 14 -21.17 -10.95 28.88
C LEU A 14 -20.61 -10.44 30.24
N LYS A 15 -20.31 -11.34 31.18
CA LYS A 15 -19.79 -10.97 32.51
C LYS A 15 -18.36 -10.44 32.46
N ALA A 16 -17.55 -10.82 31.47
CA ALA A 16 -16.24 -10.23 31.25
C ALA A 16 -16.41 -8.76 30.85
N GLY A 17 -17.17 -8.48 29.79
CA GLY A 17 -17.50 -7.12 29.36
C GLY A 17 -18.07 -6.23 30.47
N GLN A 18 -19.06 -6.72 31.22
CA GLN A 18 -19.63 -5.99 32.36
C GLN A 18 -18.62 -5.65 33.46
N VAL A 19 -17.54 -6.42 33.61
CA VAL A 19 -16.44 -6.13 34.54
C VAL A 19 -15.42 -5.17 33.93
N VAL A 20 -15.14 -5.24 32.63
CA VAL A 20 -14.30 -4.28 31.91
C VAL A 20 -14.94 -2.89 31.93
N SER A 21 -16.21 -2.76 31.53
CA SER A 21 -17.04 -1.55 31.66
C SER A 21 -16.99 -0.98 33.07
N LYS A 22 -17.17 -1.86 34.08
CA LYS A 22 -17.10 -1.42 35.46
C LYS A 22 -15.73 -0.88 35.85
N ASP A 23 -14.64 -1.58 35.55
CA ASP A 23 -13.29 -1.17 35.94
C ASP A 23 -12.79 0.05 35.11
N LEU A 24 -13.31 0.27 33.88
CA LEU A 24 -13.12 1.48 33.07
C LEU A 24 -13.86 2.70 33.65
N VAL A 25 -15.13 2.54 34.04
CA VAL A 25 -15.96 3.64 34.59
C VAL A 25 -15.72 3.84 36.09
N SER A 26 -15.07 2.91 36.80
CA SER A 26 -14.82 3.02 38.24
C SER A 26 -13.88 4.17 38.68
N PRO A 27 -12.82 4.54 37.94
CA PRO A 27 -12.09 5.80 38.13
C PRO A 27 -13.02 7.01 38.27
N PHE A 28 -13.94 7.15 37.32
CA PHE A 28 -14.77 8.34 37.10
C PHE A 28 -15.97 8.45 38.06
N ARG A 29 -16.07 7.58 39.07
CA ARG A 29 -17.18 7.55 40.04
C ARG A 29 -17.14 8.66 41.10
N ASN A 30 -16.03 9.39 41.23
CA ASN A 30 -15.86 10.44 42.24
C ASN A 30 -16.06 11.88 41.72
N LEU A 31 -16.11 12.09 40.40
CA LEU A 31 -16.47 13.37 39.78
C LEU A 31 -17.93 13.30 39.26
N ASP A 32 -18.52 14.45 38.91
CA ASP A 32 -19.95 14.61 38.55
C ASP A 32 -20.42 13.83 37.29
N ILE A 33 -19.53 13.06 36.65
CA ILE A 33 -19.77 12.16 35.53
C ILE A 33 -20.98 11.23 35.79
N GLN A 34 -21.19 10.80 37.05
CA GLN A 34 -22.36 9.98 37.41
C GLN A 34 -23.72 10.72 37.34
N ARG A 35 -23.77 12.06 37.26
CA ARG A 35 -25.04 12.78 36.98
C ARG A 35 -25.39 12.84 35.50
N ARG A 36 -24.39 13.03 34.63
CA ARG A 36 -24.62 13.16 33.18
C ARG A 36 -24.80 11.81 32.49
N ILE A 37 -23.94 10.82 32.74
CA ILE A 37 -24.00 9.53 32.04
C ILE A 37 -25.13 8.63 32.57
N LEU A 38 -25.37 8.61 33.89
CA LEU A 38 -26.34 7.69 34.52
C LEU A 38 -27.82 8.02 34.19
N THR A 39 -28.09 9.15 33.54
CA THR A 39 -29.45 9.57 33.16
C THR A 39 -30.01 8.76 31.97
N LEU A 40 -29.18 8.01 31.23
CA LEU A 40 -29.61 7.25 30.04
C LEU A 40 -29.54 5.72 30.17
N VAL A 41 -28.66 5.15 31.00
CA VAL A 41 -28.41 3.68 31.02
C VAL A 41 -28.40 3.13 32.45
N ALA A 42 -29.57 3.00 33.07
CA ALA A 42 -29.69 2.64 34.49
C ALA A 42 -30.72 1.53 34.81
N SER A 43 -30.38 0.27 34.54
CA SER A 43 -30.88 -0.85 35.37
C SER A 43 -29.89 -2.03 35.45
N GLN A 44 -29.87 -2.70 36.60
CA GLN A 44 -29.27 -4.04 36.83
C GLN A 44 -27.77 -4.29 36.52
N LYS A 45 -26.84 -3.73 37.32
CA LYS A 45 -25.51 -4.37 37.56
C LYS A 45 -25.23 -4.51 39.07
N LYS A 46 -25.14 -5.76 39.58
CA LYS A 46 -24.93 -6.08 41.02
C LYS A 46 -23.47 -5.85 41.46
N ARG A 47 -23.24 -5.80 42.78
CA ARG A 47 -21.91 -5.50 43.37
C ARG A 47 -20.88 -6.62 43.15
N ILE A 48 -19.95 -6.42 42.22
CA ILE A 48 -18.64 -7.09 42.15
C ILE A 48 -17.56 -6.09 42.58
N THR A 49 -16.51 -6.50 43.29
CA THR A 49 -15.44 -5.62 43.79
C THR A 49 -14.51 -5.17 42.64
N PRO A 50 -14.12 -3.88 42.53
CA PRO A 50 -13.21 -3.40 41.49
C PRO A 50 -11.82 -4.07 41.54
N GLY A 51 -11.19 -4.24 40.38
CA GLY A 51 -9.85 -4.81 40.26
C GLY A 51 -8.73 -3.88 40.72
N VAL A 52 -7.54 -4.43 41.01
CA VAL A 52 -6.35 -3.65 41.43
C VAL A 52 -5.92 -2.64 40.34
N GLY A 53 -6.02 -3.03 39.06
CA GLY A 53 -5.69 -2.17 37.90
C GLY A 53 -6.62 -0.95 37.74
N ALA A 54 -7.85 -0.99 38.24
CA ALA A 54 -8.79 0.14 38.13
C ALA A 54 -8.29 1.40 38.89
N LYS A 55 -7.43 1.23 39.90
CA LYS A 55 -6.77 2.36 40.60
C LYS A 55 -5.53 2.89 39.89
N ALA A 56 -5.02 2.18 38.88
CA ALA A 56 -3.87 2.61 38.07
C ALA A 56 -4.32 3.37 36.82
N ALA A 57 -5.38 2.91 36.13
CA ALA A 57 -6.02 3.66 35.05
C ALA A 57 -6.58 5.02 35.51
N ALA A 58 -7.03 5.12 36.77
CA ALA A 58 -7.46 6.38 37.40
C ALA A 58 -6.35 7.43 37.64
N ARG A 59 -5.15 7.26 37.09
CA ARG A 59 -3.97 8.10 37.33
C ARG A 59 -3.07 8.32 36.10
N ASP A 60 -3.41 7.69 34.98
CA ASP A 60 -2.62 7.71 33.76
C ASP A 60 -3.59 7.43 32.60
N PRO A 61 -3.83 8.42 31.70
CA PRO A 61 -4.80 8.26 30.63
C PRO A 61 -4.37 7.19 29.62
N ASN A 62 -3.10 6.80 29.57
CA ASN A 62 -2.61 5.77 28.66
C ASN A 62 -3.00 4.39 29.21
N VAL A 63 -3.89 3.69 28.51
CA VAL A 63 -4.48 2.39 28.91
C VAL A 63 -3.98 1.26 28.02
N GLU A 64 -3.61 0.15 28.67
CA GLU A 64 -3.39 -1.15 28.03
C GLU A 64 -4.56 -2.06 28.44
N ILE A 65 -5.29 -2.64 27.50
CA ILE A 65 -6.47 -3.49 27.78
C ILE A 65 -6.19 -4.92 27.34
N ASP A 66 -6.31 -5.90 28.26
CA ASP A 66 -6.17 -7.33 27.96
C ASP A 66 -7.39 -8.12 28.45
N VAL A 67 -8.25 -8.48 27.51
CA VAL A 67 -9.46 -9.31 27.68
C VAL A 67 -9.27 -10.68 27.00
N SER A 68 -8.03 -11.18 26.92
CA SER A 68 -7.69 -12.42 26.22
C SER A 68 -8.28 -13.67 26.89
N GLY A 69 -8.77 -14.62 26.08
CA GLY A 69 -9.25 -15.91 26.57
C GLY A 69 -10.46 -15.78 27.50
N LYS A 70 -11.50 -15.05 27.07
CA LYS A 70 -12.69 -14.74 27.89
C LYS A 70 -14.01 -15.16 27.26
N GLU A 71 -13.99 -15.95 26.17
CA GLU A 71 -15.20 -16.40 25.47
C GLU A 71 -16.11 -15.22 25.05
N LEU A 72 -15.53 -14.04 24.86
CA LEU A 72 -16.25 -12.78 24.68
C LEU A 72 -16.99 -12.77 23.33
N THR A 73 -18.32 -12.70 23.36
CA THR A 73 -19.17 -12.54 22.17
C THR A 73 -19.34 -11.06 21.82
N ASP A 74 -19.94 -10.75 20.67
CA ASP A 74 -20.19 -9.37 20.23
C ASP A 74 -21.05 -8.58 21.24
N GLU A 75 -22.01 -9.22 21.94
CA GLU A 75 -22.78 -8.58 23.02
C GLU A 75 -21.92 -8.33 24.27
N GLY A 76 -21.00 -9.24 24.57
CA GLY A 76 -20.01 -9.06 25.64
C GLY A 76 -19.01 -7.94 25.35
N PHE A 77 -18.67 -7.72 24.08
CA PHE A 77 -17.87 -6.58 23.65
C PHE A 77 -18.66 -5.27 23.71
N ALA A 78 -19.92 -5.28 23.24
CA ALA A 78 -20.84 -4.15 23.31
C ALA A 78 -21.03 -3.60 24.75
N GLU A 79 -21.02 -4.47 25.77
CA GLU A 79 -21.14 -4.13 27.19
C GLU A 79 -20.04 -3.19 27.74
N PHE A 80 -18.92 -2.97 27.03
CA PHE A 80 -17.87 -2.03 27.46
C PHE A 80 -17.28 -1.13 26.37
N ILE A 81 -17.41 -1.47 25.09
CA ILE A 81 -16.79 -0.70 24.01
C ILE A 81 -17.38 0.73 23.93
N ASP A 82 -18.67 0.89 24.21
CA ASP A 82 -19.33 2.21 24.26
C ASP A 82 -18.85 3.04 25.45
N ASP A 83 -18.64 2.42 26.62
CA ASP A 83 -18.03 3.08 27.80
C ASP A 83 -16.59 3.52 27.48
N LEU A 84 -15.81 2.70 26.76
CA LEU A 84 -14.45 3.04 26.34
C LEU A 84 -14.44 4.22 25.36
N ILE A 85 -15.27 4.18 24.31
CA ILE A 85 -15.45 5.27 23.35
C ILE A 85 -15.88 6.56 24.07
N ALA A 86 -16.78 6.47 25.05
CA ALA A 86 -17.20 7.61 25.87
C ALA A 86 -16.04 8.18 26.71
N CYS A 87 -15.20 7.36 27.32
CA CYS A 87 -13.99 7.81 28.03
C CYS A 87 -12.94 8.43 27.09
N MET A 88 -12.75 7.87 25.89
CA MET A 88 -11.84 8.42 24.87
C MET A 88 -12.33 9.77 24.30
N LYS A 89 -13.65 9.99 24.25
CA LYS A 89 -14.27 11.27 23.85
C LYS A 89 -14.50 12.25 25.00
N HIS A 90 -14.33 11.85 26.26
CA HIS A 90 -14.54 12.76 27.39
C HIS A 90 -13.45 13.84 27.42
N ARG A 91 -13.81 15.06 27.81
CA ARG A 91 -12.94 16.22 27.88
C ARG A 91 -13.35 17.06 29.09
N ASP A 92 -12.42 17.31 29.98
CA ASP A 92 -12.56 18.15 31.18
C ASP A 92 -11.22 18.82 31.53
N GLU A 93 -11.20 19.64 32.58
CA GLU A 93 -10.00 20.39 33.03
C GLU A 93 -8.83 19.49 33.50
N GLU A 94 -9.09 18.23 33.85
CA GLU A 94 -8.06 17.25 34.22
C GLU A 94 -7.63 16.40 33.00
N HIS A 95 -8.46 16.29 31.97
CA HIS A 95 -8.30 15.40 30.82
C HIS A 95 -8.57 16.10 29.45
N PRO A 96 -7.83 17.16 29.08
CA PRO A 96 -8.04 17.90 27.82
C PRO A 96 -7.74 17.09 26.55
N GLU A 97 -6.96 16.01 26.64
CA GLU A 97 -6.66 15.10 25.52
C GLU A 97 -7.58 13.86 25.49
N GLY A 98 -8.41 13.64 26.51
CA GLY A 98 -9.17 12.39 26.71
C GLY A 98 -8.90 11.72 28.05
N SER A 99 -9.96 11.21 28.68
CA SER A 99 -9.84 10.46 29.96
C SER A 99 -9.32 9.03 29.79
N ALA A 100 -9.23 8.54 28.55
CA ALA A 100 -8.53 7.32 28.19
C ALA A 100 -7.93 7.44 26.77
N LYS A 101 -6.72 6.92 26.59
CA LYS A 101 -5.99 6.75 25.33
C LYS A 101 -5.57 5.29 25.22
N VAL A 102 -6.01 4.58 24.18
CA VAL A 102 -5.72 3.14 24.04
C VAL A 102 -4.38 2.96 23.34
N ILE A 103 -3.41 2.38 24.07
CA ILE A 103 -2.05 2.10 23.58
C ILE A 103 -1.93 0.65 23.09
N GLU A 104 -2.52 -0.29 23.84
CA GLU A 104 -2.55 -1.72 23.51
C GLU A 104 -3.97 -2.26 23.73
N LEU A 105 -4.46 -3.07 22.78
CA LEU A 105 -5.77 -3.72 22.86
C LEU A 105 -5.67 -5.19 22.46
N HIS A 106 -5.70 -6.06 23.47
CA HIS A 106 -5.57 -7.51 23.37
C HIS A 106 -6.94 -8.16 23.62
N LEU A 107 -7.53 -8.72 22.55
CA LEU A 107 -8.88 -9.30 22.49
C LEU A 107 -8.88 -10.75 21.97
N GLN A 108 -7.73 -11.42 21.97
CA GLN A 108 -7.52 -12.72 21.36
C GLN A 108 -8.11 -13.90 22.15
N GLY A 109 -8.47 -14.98 21.45
CA GLY A 109 -9.05 -16.17 22.07
C GLY A 109 -10.47 -15.94 22.58
N ASN A 110 -11.29 -15.26 21.78
CA ASN A 110 -12.66 -14.88 22.09
C ASN A 110 -13.62 -15.36 20.98
N GLN A 111 -14.86 -14.88 20.99
CA GLN A 111 -15.92 -15.26 20.06
C GLN A 111 -16.44 -14.04 19.28
N LEU A 112 -15.57 -13.06 19.02
CA LEU A 112 -15.92 -11.85 18.28
C LEU A 112 -16.09 -12.18 16.79
N THR A 113 -17.07 -11.53 16.16
CA THR A 113 -17.28 -11.60 14.71
C THR A 113 -16.97 -10.25 14.07
N VAL A 114 -17.22 -10.12 12.76
CA VAL A 114 -17.18 -8.83 12.07
C VAL A 114 -18.11 -7.78 12.68
N VAL A 115 -19.18 -8.17 13.41
CA VAL A 115 -20.10 -7.21 14.05
C VAL A 115 -19.38 -6.31 15.05
N SER A 116 -18.49 -6.86 15.89
CA SER A 116 -17.67 -6.07 16.82
C SER A 116 -16.75 -5.07 16.11
N LEU A 117 -16.32 -5.36 14.88
CA LEU A 117 -15.37 -4.52 14.15
C LEU A 117 -15.94 -3.13 13.83
N GLN A 118 -17.27 -2.96 13.73
CA GLN A 118 -17.90 -1.64 13.56
C GLN A 118 -17.50 -0.66 14.68
N LYS A 119 -17.57 -1.10 15.94
CA LYS A 119 -17.22 -0.25 17.09
C LYS A 119 -15.72 -0.23 17.38
N LEU A 120 -15.01 -1.31 17.05
CA LEU A 120 -13.54 -1.32 17.09
C LEU A 120 -12.94 -0.29 16.12
N SER A 121 -13.55 -0.09 14.94
CA SER A 121 -13.18 0.98 13.99
C SER A 121 -13.22 2.38 14.62
N GLU A 122 -14.21 2.64 15.48
CA GLU A 122 -14.34 3.92 16.17
C GLU A 122 -13.25 4.12 17.23
N VAL A 123 -12.88 3.07 17.97
CA VAL A 123 -11.71 3.11 18.88
C VAL A 123 -10.41 3.36 18.12
N ILE A 124 -10.20 2.71 16.96
CA ILE A 124 -9.00 2.92 16.13
C ILE A 124 -8.93 4.38 15.64
N ASN A 125 -10.03 4.92 15.11
CA ASN A 125 -10.12 6.33 14.71
C ASN A 125 -9.84 7.32 15.85
N LEU A 126 -10.17 6.96 17.10
CA LEU A 126 -9.90 7.79 18.29
C LEU A 126 -8.49 7.58 18.89
N SER A 127 -7.71 6.63 18.37
CA SER A 127 -6.37 6.27 18.87
C SER A 127 -5.29 6.33 17.76
N ILE A 128 -5.51 7.07 16.68
CA ILE A 128 -4.61 7.17 15.50
C ILE A 128 -3.15 7.55 15.86
N ALA A 129 -2.99 8.40 16.88
CA ALA A 129 -1.72 8.89 17.39
C ALA A 129 -1.19 8.15 18.64
N ASP A 130 -1.87 7.09 19.09
CA ASP A 130 -1.67 6.46 20.40
C ASP A 130 -1.51 4.92 20.32
N LEU A 131 -2.23 4.23 19.41
CA LEU A 131 -2.27 2.77 19.30
C LEU A 131 -0.95 2.16 18.81
N ARG A 132 -0.45 1.13 19.51
CA ARG A 132 0.83 0.45 19.23
C ARG A 132 0.68 -1.04 18.97
N GLU A 133 -0.26 -1.71 19.63
CA GLU A 133 -0.57 -3.13 19.37
C GLU A 133 -2.07 -3.36 19.39
N LEU A 134 -2.57 -4.07 18.37
CA LEU A 134 -3.93 -4.59 18.30
C LEU A 134 -3.88 -6.09 17.99
N ASP A 135 -4.41 -6.89 18.90
CA ASP A 135 -4.46 -8.34 18.77
C ASP A 135 -5.90 -8.83 18.83
N ILE A 136 -6.44 -9.24 17.67
CA ILE A 136 -7.77 -9.83 17.52
C ILE A 136 -7.68 -11.28 17.01
N SER A 137 -6.53 -11.92 17.21
CA SER A 137 -6.28 -13.32 16.81
C SER A 137 -7.20 -14.31 17.53
N HIS A 138 -7.35 -15.53 17.00
CA HIS A 138 -8.19 -16.59 17.58
C HIS A 138 -9.62 -16.12 17.92
N ASN A 139 -10.31 -15.52 16.94
CA ASN A 139 -11.71 -15.12 17.02
C ASN A 139 -12.50 -15.76 15.85
N ASN A 140 -13.77 -15.41 15.69
CA ASN A 140 -14.65 -15.94 14.63
C ASN A 140 -14.93 -14.88 13.55
N ILE A 141 -13.90 -14.13 13.14
CA ILE A 141 -14.01 -13.12 12.09
C ILE A 141 -14.04 -13.82 10.73
N VAL A 142 -15.23 -13.90 10.14
CA VAL A 142 -15.50 -14.48 8.80
C VAL A 142 -16.06 -13.37 7.90
N VAL A 143 -15.66 -13.37 6.62
CA VAL A 143 -16.14 -12.39 5.64
C VAL A 143 -16.72 -13.14 4.44
N CYS A 144 -18.05 -13.17 4.29
CA CYS A 144 -18.71 -13.85 3.17
C CYS A 144 -19.73 -12.96 2.44
N THR A 145 -20.69 -12.39 3.15
CA THR A 145 -21.78 -11.56 2.61
C THR A 145 -21.31 -10.15 2.23
N PRO A 146 -22.05 -9.43 1.35
CA PRO A 146 -21.76 -8.03 1.02
C PRO A 146 -21.75 -7.10 2.25
N GLU A 147 -22.61 -7.38 3.23
CA GLU A 147 -22.73 -6.64 4.49
C GLU A 147 -21.47 -6.80 5.35
N GLU A 148 -21.01 -8.04 5.54
CA GLU A 148 -19.76 -8.34 6.26
C GLU A 148 -18.54 -7.77 5.53
N GLN A 149 -18.50 -7.85 4.19
CA GLN A 149 -17.45 -7.23 3.37
C GLN A 149 -17.40 -5.71 3.54
N LYS A 150 -18.56 -5.04 3.63
CA LYS A 150 -18.64 -3.59 3.88
C LYS A 150 -18.15 -3.22 5.28
N ILE A 151 -18.47 -4.02 6.29
CA ILE A 151 -17.98 -3.81 7.67
C ILE A 151 -16.46 -4.01 7.73
N TRP A 152 -15.96 -5.09 7.12
CA TRP A 152 -14.53 -5.40 7.04
C TRP A 152 -13.73 -4.33 6.29
N TYR A 153 -14.24 -3.83 5.17
CA TYR A 153 -13.65 -2.70 4.44
C TYR A 153 -13.61 -1.42 5.29
N GLY A 154 -14.70 -1.09 5.99
CA GLY A 154 -14.76 0.08 6.88
C GLY A 154 -13.78 -0.02 8.06
N PHE A 155 -13.64 -1.21 8.63
CA PHE A 155 -12.67 -1.50 9.68
C PHE A 155 -11.22 -1.35 9.20
N LEU A 156 -10.87 -1.95 8.07
CA LEU A 156 -9.55 -1.78 7.46
C LEU A 156 -9.27 -0.31 7.06
N GLY A 157 -10.31 0.43 6.67
CA GLY A 157 -10.23 1.86 6.39
C GLY A 157 -9.90 2.74 7.60
N SER A 158 -10.28 2.33 8.82
CA SER A 158 -9.98 3.09 10.05
C SER A 158 -8.48 3.24 10.33
N PHE A 159 -7.67 2.30 9.84
CA PHE A 159 -6.21 2.35 9.98
C PHE A 159 -5.53 3.42 9.12
N LYS A 160 -6.24 4.08 8.17
CA LYS A 160 -5.62 5.01 7.21
C LYS A 160 -4.71 6.06 7.86
N ASN A 161 -5.13 6.60 9.01
CA ASN A 161 -4.38 7.63 9.73
C ASN A 161 -3.58 7.10 10.94
N CYS A 162 -3.54 5.79 11.19
CA CYS A 162 -2.72 5.22 12.25
C CYS A 162 -1.23 5.29 11.90
N PHE A 163 -0.42 5.86 12.78
CA PHE A 163 1.03 6.06 12.54
C PHE A 163 1.96 5.58 13.67
N LEU A 164 1.44 5.03 14.78
CA LEU A 164 2.25 4.41 15.85
C LEU A 164 2.13 2.87 15.94
N LEU A 165 1.33 2.25 15.08
CA LEU A 165 0.95 0.84 15.16
C LEU A 165 2.10 -0.10 14.76
N LYS A 166 2.57 -0.89 15.72
CA LYS A 166 3.72 -1.81 15.58
C LYS A 166 3.32 -3.23 15.20
N LYS A 167 2.26 -3.74 15.82
CA LYS A 167 1.73 -5.10 15.62
C LYS A 167 0.23 -5.02 15.34
N PHE A 168 -0.21 -5.69 14.27
CA PHE A 168 -1.62 -5.99 14.04
C PHE A 168 -1.78 -7.50 13.80
N ASP A 169 -2.55 -8.16 14.68
CA ASP A 169 -2.76 -9.61 14.65
C ASP A 169 -4.18 -9.98 14.24
N LEU A 170 -4.27 -10.65 13.08
CA LEU A 170 -5.49 -11.25 12.55
C LEU A 170 -5.42 -12.79 12.62
N GLY A 171 -4.36 -13.38 13.15
CA GLY A 171 -4.07 -14.80 13.03
C GLY A 171 -5.17 -15.70 13.60
N ASN A 172 -5.34 -16.89 13.02
CA ASN A 172 -6.35 -17.88 13.46
C ASN A 172 -7.81 -17.34 13.44
N ASN A 173 -8.12 -16.44 12.50
CA ASN A 173 -9.50 -16.05 12.16
C ASN A 173 -9.86 -16.61 10.77
N PRO A 174 -11.04 -17.22 10.57
CA PRO A 174 -11.45 -17.75 9.26
C PRO A 174 -11.90 -16.65 8.28
N LEU A 175 -11.06 -15.63 8.04
CA LEU A 175 -11.30 -14.47 7.17
C LEU A 175 -11.77 -14.89 5.77
N GLY A 176 -11.16 -15.95 5.23
CA GLY A 176 -11.48 -16.52 3.92
C GLY A 176 -11.18 -15.58 2.76
N GLN A 177 -11.50 -16.03 1.55
CA GLN A 177 -11.14 -15.36 0.30
C GLN A 177 -11.56 -13.89 0.23
N LYS A 178 -12.77 -13.54 0.65
CA LYS A 178 -13.25 -12.15 0.63
C LYS A 178 -12.58 -11.29 1.70
N GLY A 179 -12.26 -11.85 2.85
CA GLY A 179 -11.47 -11.17 3.86
C GLY A 179 -10.09 -10.78 3.32
N ILE A 180 -9.40 -11.72 2.67
CA ILE A 180 -8.06 -11.48 2.10
C ILE A 180 -8.09 -10.59 0.85
N GLU A 181 -9.05 -10.74 -0.06
CA GLU A 181 -9.16 -9.85 -1.23
C GLU A 181 -9.41 -8.39 -0.79
N VAL A 182 -10.29 -8.17 0.19
CA VAL A 182 -10.58 -6.83 0.70
C VAL A 182 -9.40 -6.28 1.53
N LEU A 183 -8.68 -7.13 2.28
CA LEU A 183 -7.43 -6.75 2.94
C LEU A 183 -6.39 -6.30 1.91
N ALA A 184 -6.17 -7.08 0.84
CA ALA A 184 -5.26 -6.73 -0.23
C ALA A 184 -5.69 -5.44 -0.94
N ARG A 185 -6.99 -5.24 -1.20
CA ARG A 185 -7.52 -4.00 -1.78
C ARG A 185 -7.13 -2.77 -0.96
N VAL A 186 -7.45 -2.76 0.33
CA VAL A 186 -7.16 -1.62 1.22
C VAL A 186 -5.66 -1.48 1.49
N TYR A 187 -4.91 -2.58 1.54
CA TYR A 187 -3.46 -2.55 1.72
C TYR A 187 -2.72 -1.98 0.49
N MET A 188 -3.07 -2.41 -0.72
CA MET A 188 -2.49 -1.86 -1.96
C MET A 188 -2.89 -0.39 -2.16
N GLN A 189 -4.11 -0.03 -1.74
CA GLN A 189 -4.62 1.35 -1.67
C GLN A 189 -4.20 2.10 -0.39
N SER A 190 -3.27 1.56 0.41
CA SER A 190 -2.68 2.30 1.53
C SER A 190 -1.56 3.18 1.00
N ASP A 191 -1.58 4.44 1.43
CA ASP A 191 -0.42 5.31 1.38
C ASP A 191 0.73 4.68 2.22
N LEU A 192 1.99 5.06 1.91
CA LEU A 192 3.21 4.64 2.63
C LEU A 192 4.36 5.64 2.47
N ASP A 193 4.32 6.45 1.42
CA ASP A 193 5.33 7.46 1.11
C ASP A 193 5.15 8.72 1.97
N PHE A 194 6.17 9.57 2.00
CA PHE A 194 6.35 10.59 3.03
C PHE A 194 5.33 11.75 2.90
N LEU A 195 4.13 11.56 3.45
CA LEU A 195 3.01 12.51 3.38
C LEU A 195 3.17 13.67 4.38
N GLU A 196 4.21 14.48 4.20
CA GLU A 196 4.47 15.66 5.04
C GLU A 196 3.43 16.78 4.83
N ALA A 197 2.90 16.89 3.60
CA ALA A 197 2.01 17.99 3.19
C ALA A 197 0.68 18.06 3.96
N ASP A 198 0.18 16.93 4.50
CA ASP A 198 -0.99 16.85 5.38
C ASP A 198 -0.67 16.24 6.75
N ALA A 199 0.61 16.04 7.10
CA ALA A 199 1.01 15.53 8.43
C ALA A 199 0.56 16.46 9.56
N ASP A 200 0.62 17.79 9.37
CA ASP A 200 0.06 18.75 10.33
C ASP A 200 -1.46 18.62 10.48
N ALA A 201 -2.18 18.23 9.43
CA ALA A 201 -3.63 18.00 9.50
C ALA A 201 -3.94 16.71 10.28
N VAL A 202 -3.16 15.64 10.10
CA VAL A 202 -3.34 14.38 10.84
C VAL A 202 -3.04 14.54 12.33
N VAL A 203 -1.97 15.28 12.69
CA VAL A 203 -1.67 15.58 14.09
C VAL A 203 -2.68 16.60 14.64
N GLY A 204 -3.07 17.62 13.88
CA GLY A 204 -4.11 18.59 14.25
C GLY A 204 -5.48 17.96 14.53
N MET A 205 -5.89 16.94 13.75
CA MET A 205 -7.09 16.12 14.03
C MET A 205 -7.01 15.36 15.37
N SER A 206 -5.81 15.19 15.94
CA SER A 206 -5.61 14.61 17.28
C SER A 206 -5.59 15.68 18.39
N CYS A 207 -5.51 16.96 18.02
CA CYS A 207 -5.18 18.11 18.86
C CYS A 207 -6.10 19.32 18.60
N GLU A 208 -7.42 19.12 18.48
CA GLU A 208 -8.41 20.20 18.27
C GLU A 208 -8.66 21.07 19.53
N GLY A 209 -7.60 21.38 20.28
CA GLY A 209 -7.57 22.29 21.43
C GLY A 209 -6.20 22.95 21.59
N ASP A 210 -6.20 24.25 21.90
CA ASP A 210 -5.06 25.03 22.41
C ASP A 210 -3.83 25.27 21.51
N HIS A 211 -4.05 25.77 20.28
CA HIS A 211 -2.95 26.27 19.42
C HIS A 211 -2.56 27.76 19.62
N GLU A 212 -3.26 28.56 20.44
CA GLU A 212 -2.83 29.93 20.80
C GLU A 212 -1.84 29.99 21.98
N GLY A 213 -1.65 28.89 22.73
CA GLY A 213 -0.79 28.84 23.92
C GLY A 213 0.68 28.53 23.62
N ASP A 214 0.97 27.30 23.17
CA ASP A 214 2.35 26.79 23.08
C ASP A 214 3.22 27.49 22.02
N ALA A 215 2.63 28.06 20.96
CA ALA A 215 3.39 28.79 19.94
C ALA A 215 4.20 29.96 20.53
N ILE A 216 3.71 30.59 21.60
CA ILE A 216 4.37 31.70 22.29
C ILE A 216 5.50 31.18 23.20
N ALA A 217 5.41 29.94 23.71
CA ALA A 217 6.45 29.33 24.54
C ALA A 217 7.70 28.97 23.71
N ASP A 218 7.50 28.35 22.54
CA ASP A 218 8.60 28.01 21.62
C ASP A 218 9.28 29.27 21.04
N GLU A 219 8.53 30.34 20.75
CA GLU A 219 9.14 31.62 20.34
C GLU A 219 10.00 32.24 21.47
N LEU A 220 9.62 32.05 22.74
CA LEU A 220 10.34 32.60 23.88
C LEU A 220 11.65 31.87 24.22
N GLU A 221 11.74 30.55 24.00
CA GLU A 221 13.02 29.82 24.14
C GLU A 221 14.02 30.22 23.04
N ASN A 222 13.55 30.40 21.80
CA ASN A 222 14.40 30.72 20.64
C ASN A 222 15.05 32.14 20.70
N LEU A 223 14.57 33.04 21.57
CA LEU A 223 15.07 34.42 21.67
C LEU A 223 16.32 34.60 22.56
N LYS A 224 16.85 33.55 23.23
CA LYS A 224 18.03 33.66 24.12
C LYS A 224 19.37 33.59 23.38
N ILE A 225 19.70 34.63 22.61
CA ILE A 225 21.01 34.75 21.94
C ILE A 225 22.07 35.40 22.85
N ASN A 226 23.17 34.65 23.04
CA ASN A 226 24.54 35.04 23.46
C ASN A 226 24.80 36.43 24.08
N GLY A 227 25.34 36.41 25.31
CA GLY A 227 26.28 37.43 25.81
C GLY A 227 27.62 36.78 26.19
N LYS A 228 28.73 37.27 25.63
CA LYS A 228 30.12 36.93 26.03
C LYS A 228 30.83 38.18 26.50
N GLU A 229 31.57 38.12 27.61
CA GLU A 229 32.92 38.69 27.70
C GLU A 229 33.70 38.27 28.97
N ASN A 230 34.98 38.64 28.99
CA ASN A 230 36.10 38.19 29.83
C ASN A 230 36.00 38.61 31.34
N GLU A 231 36.88 38.26 32.29
CA GLU A 231 38.26 37.70 32.25
C GLU A 231 38.63 36.88 33.54
N ALA A 232 39.92 36.73 33.87
CA ALA A 232 40.49 35.78 34.86
C ALA A 232 40.64 36.37 36.30
N THR A 233 41.13 35.71 37.38
CA THR A 233 42.29 34.81 37.50
C THR A 233 42.46 34.13 38.90
N LYS A 234 43.29 33.05 38.98
CA LYS A 234 44.17 32.62 40.13
C LYS A 234 43.50 32.25 41.49
N LYS A 235 43.59 31.03 42.06
CA LYS A 235 44.80 30.27 42.46
C LYS A 235 44.46 28.92 43.16
N ALA A 236 45.33 27.91 42.96
CA ALA A 236 45.91 26.89 43.88
C ALA A 236 45.15 26.41 45.17
N SER A 237 45.29 25.18 45.68
CA SER A 237 46.26 24.07 45.47
C SER A 237 45.74 22.75 46.09
N SER A 238 46.34 21.55 45.97
CA SER A 238 47.07 20.86 44.89
C SER A 238 47.41 19.40 45.32
N LYS A 239 47.65 18.48 44.36
CA LYS A 239 48.16 17.08 44.54
C LYS A 239 47.12 16.08 45.12
N GLN A 240 47.20 14.76 44.87
CA GLN A 240 48.27 13.94 44.28
C GLN A 240 47.72 12.74 43.47
N SER A 241 48.49 12.26 42.47
CA SER A 241 48.29 10.97 41.76
C SER A 241 49.68 10.32 41.55
N PRO A 242 49.84 9.01 41.24
CA PRO A 242 49.59 8.50 39.87
C PRO A 242 49.28 6.98 39.63
N LYS A 243 48.66 6.67 38.47
CA LYS A 243 48.87 5.49 37.58
C LYS A 243 48.87 4.03 38.15
N LYS A 244 47.90 3.19 37.71
CA LYS A 244 48.11 2.17 36.62
C LYS A 244 46.87 1.32 36.24
N SER A 245 46.36 1.57 35.02
CA SER A 245 46.02 0.59 33.95
C SER A 245 45.32 -0.78 34.23
N LYS A 246 44.11 -0.90 33.63
CA LYS A 246 43.63 -1.95 32.67
C LYS A 246 42.81 -3.17 33.17
N VAL A 247 41.90 -3.59 32.25
CA VAL A 247 41.08 -4.83 32.16
C VAL A 247 39.69 -4.76 32.83
N ALA A 248 38.72 -5.49 32.25
CA ALA A 248 37.28 -5.29 32.37
C ALA A 248 36.51 -6.58 32.76
N GLN A 249 35.32 -6.39 33.35
CA GLN A 249 34.09 -7.20 33.28
C GLN A 249 32.98 -6.36 33.95
N GLN A 250 31.92 -5.91 33.27
CA GLN A 250 30.71 -6.61 32.81
C GLN A 250 29.79 -7.19 33.91
N ASN A 251 28.50 -6.81 33.79
CA ASN A 251 27.28 -7.35 34.41
C ASN A 251 26.86 -6.84 35.81
N GLY A 252 25.54 -6.70 36.00
CA GLY A 252 24.88 -6.11 37.18
C GLY A 252 24.07 -4.84 36.85
N SER A 253 23.17 -4.84 35.86
CA SER A 253 21.76 -5.25 36.04
C SER A 253 21.04 -4.55 37.22
N SER A 254 20.26 -3.51 36.91
CA SER A 254 19.07 -3.14 37.71
C SER A 254 18.09 -2.29 36.89
N HIS A 255 16.79 -2.52 37.13
CA HIS A 255 15.66 -2.01 36.38
C HIS A 255 15.64 -0.48 36.16
N ALA A 256 15.56 -0.06 34.89
CA ALA A 256 14.87 1.17 34.53
C ALA A 256 13.42 0.82 34.12
N THR A 257 12.42 1.37 34.81
CA THR A 257 11.03 1.30 34.39
C THR A 257 10.81 2.18 33.15
N CYS A 258 9.96 1.73 32.21
CA CYS A 258 9.68 2.50 31.00
C CYS A 258 8.73 3.65 31.33
N ALA A 259 9.30 4.77 31.76
CA ALA A 259 8.62 6.06 31.73
C ALA A 259 8.61 6.54 30.27
N THR A 260 7.47 6.39 29.59
CA THR A 260 7.24 7.00 28.29
C THR A 260 7.35 8.51 28.42
N LYS A 261 8.33 9.12 27.75
CA LYS A 261 8.29 10.56 27.48
C LYS A 261 6.99 10.87 26.74
N LYS A 262 6.34 12.01 27.03
CA LYS A 262 5.37 12.57 26.07
C LYS A 262 6.12 12.78 24.74
N LEU A 263 5.51 12.37 23.63
CA LEU A 263 6.04 12.68 22.30
C LEU A 263 5.80 14.18 22.04
N THR A 264 6.80 14.85 21.48
CA THR A 264 6.67 16.23 21.02
C THR A 264 5.84 16.31 19.73
N TYR A 265 5.26 17.48 19.43
CA TYR A 265 4.55 17.71 18.17
C TYR A 265 5.43 17.39 16.95
N ALA A 266 6.73 17.75 17.00
CA ALA A 266 7.69 17.45 15.94
C ALA A 266 7.94 15.94 15.75
N GLU A 267 7.99 15.16 16.83
CA GLU A 267 8.05 13.69 16.75
C GLU A 267 6.75 13.10 16.18
N LEU A 268 5.59 13.55 16.65
CA LEU A 268 4.28 13.12 16.13
C LEU A 268 4.14 13.41 14.63
N LYS A 269 4.51 14.62 14.18
CA LYS A 269 4.52 15.00 12.76
C LYS A 269 5.41 14.08 11.94
N ARG A 270 6.65 13.84 12.41
CA ARG A 270 7.61 12.95 11.74
C ARG A 270 7.06 11.52 11.58
N TYR A 271 6.33 11.01 12.58
CA TYR A 271 5.73 9.69 12.51
C TYR A 271 4.48 9.67 11.61
N ALA A 272 3.64 10.72 11.65
CA ALA A 272 2.44 10.85 10.81
C ALA A 272 2.71 10.86 9.29
N CYS A 273 3.94 11.20 8.88
CA CYS A 273 4.40 11.05 7.49
C CYS A 273 4.43 9.58 7.00
N THR A 274 4.37 8.58 7.88
CA THR A 274 4.28 7.15 7.54
C THR A 274 3.12 6.49 8.28
N ARG A 275 1.98 6.32 7.59
CA ARG A 275 0.71 5.86 8.17
C ARG A 275 0.04 4.77 7.33
N GLY A 276 -1.05 4.20 7.84
CA GLY A 276 -1.87 3.22 7.11
C GLY A 276 -1.43 1.78 7.32
N LEU A 277 -2.12 0.83 6.68
CA LEU A 277 -1.84 -0.61 6.82
C LEU A 277 -0.43 -1.00 6.34
N ARG A 278 0.16 -0.20 5.45
CA ARG A 278 1.51 -0.42 4.92
C ARG A 278 2.64 0.04 5.86
N SER A 279 2.38 0.89 6.85
CA SER A 279 3.43 1.35 7.78
C SER A 279 3.62 0.42 8.99
N ILE A 280 2.73 -0.55 9.18
CA ILE A 280 2.76 -1.51 10.28
C ILE A 280 3.92 -2.51 10.06
N PRO A 281 4.96 -2.56 10.93
CA PRO A 281 6.10 -3.48 10.78
C PRO A 281 5.76 -4.96 10.87
N PHE A 282 4.70 -5.32 11.62
CA PHE A 282 4.30 -6.72 11.83
C PHE A 282 2.79 -6.89 11.63
N LEU A 283 2.41 -7.52 10.51
CA LEU A 283 1.04 -7.86 10.14
C LEU A 283 0.88 -9.38 10.11
N ILE A 284 0.14 -9.96 11.06
CA ILE A 284 0.02 -11.41 11.21
C ILE A 284 -1.31 -11.90 10.62
N ILE A 285 -1.22 -12.83 9.67
CA ILE A 285 -2.35 -13.43 8.93
C ILE A 285 -2.24 -14.97 8.84
N SER A 286 -1.53 -15.59 9.78
CA SER A 286 -1.42 -17.03 9.91
C SER A 286 -2.78 -17.71 10.17
N ASN A 287 -2.99 -18.92 9.66
CA ASN A 287 -4.23 -19.69 9.79
C ASN A 287 -5.51 -18.88 9.45
N THR A 288 -5.52 -18.20 8.30
CA THR A 288 -6.65 -17.35 7.85
C THR A 288 -7.49 -17.96 6.71
N ASN A 289 -7.31 -19.26 6.46
CA ASN A 289 -7.92 -20.02 5.35
C ASN A 289 -7.55 -19.44 3.97
N LEU A 290 -6.25 -19.20 3.73
CA LEU A 290 -5.75 -18.74 2.44
C LEU A 290 -5.98 -19.79 1.33
N THR A 291 -6.49 -19.36 0.17
CA THR A 291 -6.64 -20.15 -1.06
C THR A 291 -5.56 -19.83 -2.10
N SER A 292 -5.56 -20.50 -3.26
CA SER A 292 -4.65 -20.18 -4.37
C SER A 292 -4.83 -18.72 -4.85
N SER A 293 -6.07 -18.20 -4.90
CA SER A 293 -6.32 -16.79 -5.20
C SER A 293 -5.81 -15.85 -4.09
N CYS A 294 -5.89 -16.24 -2.81
CA CYS A 294 -5.34 -15.46 -1.72
C CYS A 294 -3.81 -15.31 -1.87
N ALA A 295 -3.12 -16.37 -2.30
CA ALA A 295 -1.68 -16.33 -2.55
C ALA A 295 -1.30 -15.35 -3.69
N VAL A 296 -2.13 -15.20 -4.74
CA VAL A 296 -1.90 -14.21 -5.81
C VAL A 296 -1.92 -12.78 -5.27
N HIS A 297 -2.90 -12.42 -4.44
CA HIS A 297 -2.97 -11.09 -3.82
C HIS A 297 -1.88 -10.88 -2.79
N LEU A 298 -1.65 -11.85 -1.89
CA LEU A 298 -0.62 -11.77 -0.86
C LEU A 298 0.78 -11.67 -1.45
N SER A 299 1.05 -12.32 -2.58
CA SER A 299 2.30 -12.15 -3.33
C SER A 299 2.55 -10.69 -3.73
N SER A 300 1.50 -9.96 -4.16
CA SER A 300 1.62 -8.52 -4.44
C SER A 300 1.84 -7.69 -3.17
N MET A 301 1.19 -8.04 -2.05
CA MET A 301 1.39 -7.36 -0.76
C MET A 301 2.84 -7.53 -0.25
N LEU A 302 3.36 -8.77 -0.29
CA LEU A 302 4.72 -9.13 0.14
C LEU A 302 5.79 -8.39 -0.70
N SER A 303 5.61 -8.31 -2.01
CA SER A 303 6.55 -7.61 -2.90
C SER A 303 6.54 -6.07 -2.76
N MET A 304 5.60 -5.48 -2.01
CA MET A 304 5.54 -4.02 -1.74
C MET A 304 5.67 -3.62 -0.27
N HIS A 305 5.74 -4.58 0.66
CA HIS A 305 5.96 -4.32 2.08
C HIS A 305 7.40 -3.84 2.31
N ARG A 306 7.62 -2.75 3.05
CA ARG A 306 8.98 -2.37 3.51
C ARG A 306 9.44 -3.36 4.59
N SER A 307 10.74 -3.45 4.84
CA SER A 307 11.23 -4.36 5.89
C SER A 307 10.82 -3.87 7.29
N PRO A 308 10.69 -4.77 8.29
CA PRO A 308 10.38 -4.35 9.66
C PRO A 308 11.39 -3.34 10.22
N GLU A 309 12.66 -3.45 9.86
CA GLU A 309 13.75 -2.54 10.26
C GLU A 309 13.54 -1.14 9.66
N GLN A 310 13.16 -1.07 8.37
CA GLN A 310 12.83 0.18 7.69
C GLN A 310 11.60 0.85 8.32
N LEU A 311 10.56 0.08 8.64
CA LEU A 311 9.32 0.61 9.24
C LEU A 311 9.51 1.03 10.70
N LEU A 312 10.27 0.25 11.50
CA LEU A 312 10.60 0.59 12.89
C LEU A 312 11.45 1.86 13.03
N ALA A 313 12.19 2.27 12.00
CA ALA A 313 12.93 3.54 11.98
C ALA A 313 12.02 4.78 11.97
N PHE A 314 10.74 4.63 11.59
CA PHE A 314 9.71 5.68 11.65
C PHE A 314 8.76 5.51 12.85
N LEU A 315 9.18 4.80 13.91
CA LEU A 315 8.36 4.54 15.10
C LEU A 315 9.13 4.84 16.40
N PRO A 316 8.44 5.15 17.52
CA PRO A 316 9.09 5.39 18.81
C PRO A 316 9.92 4.18 19.28
N SER A 317 11.21 4.39 19.55
CA SER A 317 12.11 3.38 20.11
C SER A 317 11.56 2.80 21.41
N GLY A 318 11.57 1.48 21.53
CA GLY A 318 11.03 0.76 22.69
C GLY A 318 11.29 -0.73 22.59
N LYS A 319 10.59 -1.52 23.41
CA LYS A 319 10.56 -2.98 23.23
C LYS A 319 9.84 -3.32 21.91
N GLY A 320 10.24 -4.41 21.28
CA GLY A 320 9.48 -5.01 20.19
C GLY A 320 8.21 -5.71 20.71
N PRO A 321 7.19 -5.87 19.87
CA PRO A 321 5.98 -6.62 20.20
C PRO A 321 6.28 -8.11 20.40
N ILE A 322 5.34 -8.84 21.00
CA ILE A 322 5.43 -10.31 21.09
C ILE A 322 4.94 -10.91 19.77
N LEU A 323 5.85 -11.60 19.06
CA LEU A 323 5.62 -12.22 17.76
C LEU A 323 5.53 -13.76 17.86
N PRO A 324 4.81 -14.43 16.94
CA PRO A 324 4.84 -15.88 16.80
C PRO A 324 6.22 -16.41 16.39
N GLU A 325 6.51 -17.68 16.71
CA GLU A 325 7.76 -18.37 16.30
C GLU A 325 7.99 -18.36 14.78
N ALA A 326 6.92 -18.43 13.99
CA ALA A 326 6.97 -18.32 12.52
C ALA A 326 7.45 -16.94 12.00
N ALA A 327 7.59 -15.92 12.86
CA ALA A 327 8.13 -14.62 12.48
C ALA A 327 9.62 -14.67 12.09
N GLU A 328 10.36 -15.72 12.46
CA GLU A 328 11.73 -15.92 11.96
C GLU A 328 11.77 -16.31 10.47
N GLN A 329 10.64 -16.74 9.89
CA GLN A 329 10.52 -17.24 8.52
C GLN A 329 9.87 -16.24 7.54
N CYS A 330 9.19 -15.20 8.05
CA CYS A 330 8.46 -14.21 7.25
C CYS A 330 8.96 -12.79 7.54
N LYS A 331 9.10 -11.91 6.52
CA LYS A 331 9.67 -10.58 6.71
C LYS A 331 8.56 -9.51 6.76
N GLY A 332 7.99 -9.34 7.95
CA GLY A 332 6.99 -8.32 8.31
C GLY A 332 5.53 -8.78 8.19
N ILE A 333 5.09 -9.23 7.01
CA ILE A 333 3.78 -9.89 6.87
C ILE A 333 3.95 -11.38 7.21
N ILE A 334 3.48 -11.78 8.39
CA ILE A 334 3.65 -13.14 8.92
C ILE A 334 2.46 -13.99 8.49
N TRP A 335 2.69 -14.82 7.45
CA TRP A 335 1.67 -15.63 6.79
C TRP A 335 1.75 -17.13 7.10
N LEU A 336 2.73 -17.57 7.90
CA LEU A 336 2.90 -18.96 8.32
C LEU A 336 2.44 -19.19 9.78
N PRO A 337 1.87 -20.37 10.11
CA PRO A 337 1.40 -21.42 9.20
C PRO A 337 0.13 -21.01 8.42
N ASN A 338 -0.16 -21.72 7.33
CA ASN A 338 -1.41 -21.65 6.56
C ASN A 338 -1.56 -22.91 5.69
N ASP A 339 -1.93 -24.02 6.32
CA ASP A 339 -1.86 -25.38 5.75
C ASP A 339 -2.80 -25.64 4.54
N GLY A 340 -3.67 -24.67 4.21
CA GLY A 340 -4.50 -24.69 2.99
C GLY A 340 -3.76 -24.32 1.71
N LEU A 341 -2.53 -23.80 1.80
CA LEU A 341 -1.72 -23.42 0.64
C LEU A 341 -0.96 -24.62 0.03
N GLY A 342 -1.00 -24.71 -1.29
CA GLY A 342 -0.29 -25.74 -2.04
C GLY A 342 1.20 -25.45 -2.26
N PRO A 343 1.99 -26.43 -2.75
CA PRO A 343 3.43 -26.27 -2.95
C PRO A 343 3.86 -25.27 -4.03
N ASN A 344 2.93 -24.78 -4.86
CA ASN A 344 3.22 -23.70 -5.83
C ASN A 344 2.91 -22.32 -5.21
N GLU A 345 1.87 -22.27 -4.40
CA GLU A 345 1.39 -21.11 -3.64
C GLU A 345 2.46 -20.67 -2.64
N CYS A 346 2.96 -21.57 -1.78
CA CYS A 346 4.05 -21.22 -0.84
C CYS A 346 5.30 -20.72 -1.60
N LYS A 347 5.73 -21.41 -2.66
CA LYS A 347 6.87 -20.98 -3.49
C LYS A 347 6.68 -19.61 -4.13
N LEU A 348 5.44 -19.23 -4.47
CA LEU A 348 5.13 -17.90 -4.98
C LEU A 348 5.30 -16.82 -3.89
N LEU A 349 4.92 -17.12 -2.65
CA LEU A 349 5.09 -16.22 -1.51
C LEU A 349 6.57 -16.11 -1.12
N ASP A 350 7.28 -17.23 -1.00
CA ASP A 350 8.74 -17.28 -0.77
C ASP A 350 9.50 -16.43 -1.81
N LYS A 351 9.13 -16.55 -3.09
CA LYS A 351 9.74 -15.78 -4.18
C LYS A 351 9.36 -14.30 -4.16
N ALA A 352 8.15 -13.96 -3.73
CA ALA A 352 7.73 -12.56 -3.55
C ALA A 352 8.54 -11.85 -2.46
N GLU A 353 8.84 -12.58 -1.37
CA GLU A 353 9.68 -12.10 -0.27
C GLU A 353 11.14 -11.88 -0.68
N LEU A 354 11.70 -12.77 -1.50
CA LEU A 354 13.05 -12.65 -2.07
C LEU A 354 13.15 -11.52 -3.09
N VAL A 355 12.16 -11.35 -3.97
CA VAL A 355 12.13 -10.29 -5.00
C VAL A 355 12.14 -8.89 -4.37
N ARG A 356 11.47 -8.69 -3.23
CA ARG A 356 11.53 -7.44 -2.44
C ARG A 356 12.92 -7.22 -1.84
N GLU A 357 13.53 -8.25 -1.26
CA GLU A 357 14.82 -8.17 -0.57
C GLU A 357 15.95 -7.72 -1.51
N TYR A 358 16.03 -8.30 -2.71
CA TYR A 358 17.04 -7.87 -3.70
C TYR A 358 16.77 -6.46 -4.24
N LYS A 359 15.52 -6.02 -4.38
CA LYS A 359 15.18 -4.63 -4.77
C LYS A 359 15.66 -3.61 -3.74
N SER A 360 15.39 -3.85 -2.46
CA SER A 360 15.83 -2.95 -1.38
C SER A 360 17.36 -2.84 -1.26
N ASN A 361 18.11 -3.85 -1.71
CA ASN A 361 19.57 -3.83 -1.74
C ASN A 361 20.10 -3.04 -2.95
N ASP A 362 19.41 -3.04 -4.09
CA ASP A 362 19.78 -2.23 -5.28
C ASP A 362 19.61 -0.72 -4.98
N ASP A 363 18.50 -0.34 -4.33
CA ASP A 363 18.26 1.05 -3.90
C ASP A 363 19.32 1.57 -2.91
N THR A 364 19.85 0.69 -2.05
CA THR A 364 20.88 1.05 -1.06
C THR A 364 22.29 1.07 -1.65
N ALA A 365 22.56 0.26 -2.68
CA ALA A 365 23.88 0.12 -3.29
C ALA A 365 24.26 1.23 -4.29
N ASN A 366 23.29 1.99 -4.81
CA ASN A 366 23.56 3.03 -5.81
C ASN A 366 24.20 4.33 -5.23
N ASP A 367 24.23 4.51 -3.91
CA ASP A 367 24.81 5.71 -3.25
C ASP A 367 26.28 5.48 -2.80
N GLU A 368 26.76 4.23 -2.78
CA GLU A 368 28.19 3.92 -2.67
C GLU A 368 28.81 3.73 -4.07
N LEU A 369 29.85 4.52 -4.37
CA LEU A 369 30.59 4.47 -5.65
C LEU A 369 31.45 3.18 -5.73
N SER A 370 30.81 2.05 -5.97
CA SER A 370 31.46 0.76 -6.20
C SER A 370 32.05 0.69 -7.62
N GLU A 371 33.37 0.51 -7.72
CA GLU A 371 34.09 0.48 -9.00
C GLU A 371 33.95 -0.86 -9.77
N ASP A 372 33.22 -1.84 -9.23
CA ASP A 372 33.02 -3.18 -9.81
C ASP A 372 31.70 -3.30 -10.63
N ASP A 373 31.73 -2.79 -11.86
CA ASP A 373 30.63 -2.90 -12.85
C ASP A 373 30.13 -4.36 -13.04
N ASP A 374 31.04 -5.33 -12.98
CA ASP A 374 30.73 -6.76 -13.16
C ASP A 374 29.88 -7.34 -12.02
N GLN A 375 30.06 -6.87 -10.78
CA GLN A 375 29.26 -7.33 -9.64
C GLN A 375 27.83 -6.76 -9.71
N ASN A 376 27.69 -5.49 -10.08
CA ASN A 376 26.40 -4.87 -10.39
C ASN A 376 25.71 -5.56 -11.58
N ALA A 377 26.46 -5.96 -12.61
CA ALA A 377 25.93 -6.73 -13.73
C ALA A 377 25.47 -8.15 -13.31
N ALA A 378 26.15 -8.79 -12.35
CA ALA A 378 25.76 -10.08 -11.78
C ALA A 378 24.48 -9.96 -10.94
N GLN A 379 24.37 -8.96 -10.06
CA GLN A 379 23.18 -8.68 -9.26
C GLN A 379 21.95 -8.44 -10.15
N ARG A 380 22.07 -7.59 -11.17
CA ARG A 380 21.00 -7.30 -12.14
C ARG A 380 20.58 -8.54 -12.96
N LYS A 381 21.50 -9.48 -13.25
CA LYS A 381 21.16 -10.78 -13.88
C LYS A 381 20.38 -11.69 -12.91
N LEU A 382 20.78 -11.74 -11.64
CA LEU A 382 20.09 -12.53 -10.62
C LEU A 382 18.69 -11.99 -10.33
N GLN A 383 18.53 -10.67 -10.18
CA GLN A 383 17.23 -10.02 -10.01
C GLN A 383 16.28 -10.36 -11.17
N LYS A 384 16.73 -10.19 -12.42
CA LYS A 384 15.93 -10.56 -13.61
C LYS A 384 15.52 -12.03 -13.62
N LYS A 385 16.39 -12.94 -13.17
CA LYS A 385 16.04 -14.37 -13.01
C LYS A 385 14.96 -14.58 -11.95
N LEU A 386 15.05 -13.91 -10.81
CA LEU A 386 14.05 -13.98 -9.73
C LEU A 386 12.69 -13.41 -10.17
N ASP A 387 12.66 -12.25 -10.84
CA ASP A 387 11.43 -11.68 -11.39
C ASP A 387 10.78 -12.61 -12.44
N ILE A 388 11.57 -13.27 -13.30
CA ILE A 388 11.07 -14.26 -14.28
C ILE A 388 10.50 -15.51 -13.59
N GLU A 389 11.17 -16.03 -12.56
CA GLU A 389 10.68 -17.18 -11.77
C GLU A 389 9.40 -16.83 -11.00
N HIS A 390 9.34 -15.64 -10.39
CA HIS A 390 8.15 -15.11 -9.71
C HIS A 390 6.98 -14.94 -10.67
N ALA A 391 7.18 -14.30 -11.83
CA ALA A 391 6.13 -14.11 -12.84
C ALA A 391 5.59 -15.45 -13.39
N ARG A 392 6.47 -16.44 -13.61
CA ARG A 392 6.08 -17.80 -14.03
C ARG A 392 5.24 -18.51 -12.96
N LEU A 393 5.59 -18.38 -11.69
CA LEU A 393 4.81 -18.92 -10.58
C LEU A 393 3.48 -18.19 -10.40
N ALA A 394 3.47 -16.86 -10.50
CA ALA A 394 2.26 -16.03 -10.41
C ALA A 394 1.25 -16.38 -11.51
N LYS A 395 1.72 -16.55 -12.76
CA LYS A 395 0.92 -17.10 -13.87
C LYS A 395 0.31 -18.45 -13.50
N ARG A 396 1.13 -19.42 -13.06
CA ARG A 396 0.67 -20.79 -12.75
C ARG A 396 -0.37 -20.81 -11.63
N VAL A 397 -0.11 -20.12 -10.52
CA VAL A 397 -1.03 -20.08 -9.37
C VAL A 397 -2.32 -19.33 -9.72
N CYS A 398 -2.27 -18.26 -10.51
CA CYS A 398 -3.47 -17.55 -10.94
C CYS A 398 -4.34 -18.36 -11.92
N ILE A 399 -3.73 -19.08 -12.87
CA ILE A 399 -4.44 -20.00 -13.77
C ILE A 399 -5.12 -21.12 -12.96
N GLU A 400 -4.43 -21.72 -11.99
CA GLU A 400 -4.99 -22.75 -11.10
C GLU A 400 -6.11 -22.20 -10.19
N ALA A 401 -5.97 -20.98 -9.66
CA ALA A 401 -7.01 -20.32 -8.89
C ALA A 401 -8.27 -20.04 -9.75
N LEU A 402 -8.09 -19.52 -10.97
CA LEU A 402 -9.19 -19.34 -11.92
C LEU A 402 -9.84 -20.67 -12.35
N LYS A 403 -9.08 -21.77 -12.40
CA LYS A 403 -9.58 -23.13 -12.71
C LYS A 403 -10.40 -23.75 -11.57
N LYS A 404 -9.99 -23.55 -10.31
CA LYS A 404 -10.59 -24.19 -9.12
C LYS A 404 -11.66 -23.33 -8.44
N GLU A 405 -11.40 -22.03 -8.31
CA GLU A 405 -12.22 -21.08 -7.55
C GLU A 405 -13.14 -20.27 -8.48
N GLY A 406 -12.82 -20.21 -9.78
CA GLY A 406 -13.58 -19.49 -10.79
C GLY A 406 -13.40 -17.98 -10.71
N VAL A 407 -13.98 -17.23 -11.65
CA VAL A 407 -13.75 -15.77 -11.76
C VAL A 407 -14.59 -14.92 -10.80
N HIS A 408 -15.69 -15.47 -10.27
CA HIS A 408 -16.55 -14.75 -9.31
C HIS A 408 -15.98 -14.69 -7.89
N SER A 409 -15.03 -15.59 -7.61
CA SER A 409 -14.25 -15.69 -6.37
C SER A 409 -13.59 -14.38 -5.97
N ASN A 410 -13.19 -13.57 -6.96
CA ASN A 410 -12.58 -12.26 -6.79
C ASN A 410 -13.45 -11.16 -7.42
N ASP A 411 -13.69 -10.09 -6.67
CA ASP A 411 -14.35 -8.88 -7.12
C ASP A 411 -13.59 -8.23 -8.27
N ILE A 412 -12.27 -8.08 -8.16
CA ILE A 412 -11.48 -7.41 -9.20
C ILE A 412 -11.57 -8.14 -10.55
N TRP A 413 -11.47 -9.48 -10.55
CA TRP A 413 -11.60 -10.29 -11.77
C TRP A 413 -13.03 -10.23 -12.34
N ARG A 414 -14.04 -10.40 -11.48
CA ARG A 414 -15.46 -10.33 -11.84
C ARG A 414 -15.86 -8.97 -12.43
N VAL A 415 -15.39 -7.88 -11.84
CA VAL A 415 -15.72 -6.51 -12.24
C VAL A 415 -14.93 -6.10 -13.49
N ALA A 416 -13.67 -6.53 -13.63
CA ALA A 416 -12.91 -6.35 -14.87
C ALA A 416 -13.59 -7.03 -16.08
N LEU A 417 -14.08 -8.27 -15.93
CA LEU A 417 -14.86 -8.93 -16.98
C LEU A 417 -16.18 -8.22 -17.29
N LYS A 418 -16.96 -7.82 -16.27
CA LYS A 418 -18.20 -7.04 -16.48
C LYS A 418 -17.92 -5.75 -17.25
N MET A 419 -16.90 -4.99 -16.83
CA MET A 419 -16.51 -3.75 -17.47
C MET A 419 -16.05 -3.97 -18.91
N MET A 420 -15.30 -5.04 -19.18
CA MET A 420 -14.89 -5.45 -20.52
C MET A 420 -16.11 -5.75 -21.41
N THR A 421 -17.04 -6.58 -20.95
CA THR A 421 -18.23 -6.96 -21.72
C THR A 421 -19.12 -5.77 -22.06
N VAL A 422 -19.38 -4.88 -21.09
CA VAL A 422 -20.18 -3.66 -21.32
C VAL A 422 -19.44 -2.68 -22.24
N SER A 423 -18.14 -2.49 -22.05
CA SER A 423 -17.31 -1.66 -22.95
C SER A 423 -17.28 -2.20 -24.38
N ARG A 424 -17.21 -3.53 -24.55
CA ARG A 424 -17.24 -4.19 -25.87
C ARG A 424 -18.51 -3.86 -26.62
N ALA A 425 -19.67 -4.03 -25.97
CA ALA A 425 -20.98 -3.79 -26.58
C ALA A 425 -21.23 -2.31 -26.94
N LEU A 426 -20.71 -1.37 -26.13
CA LEU A 426 -20.96 0.06 -26.28
C LEU A 426 -19.92 0.80 -27.14
N LEU A 427 -18.64 0.41 -27.09
CA LEU A 427 -17.51 1.22 -27.60
C LEU A 427 -16.79 0.62 -28.82
N LEU A 428 -16.92 -0.69 -29.06
CA LEU A 428 -16.49 -1.31 -30.32
C LEU A 428 -17.41 -0.83 -31.46
N ASN A 429 -16.84 -0.71 -32.66
CA ASN A 429 -17.46 -0.02 -33.79
C ASN A 429 -16.91 -0.60 -35.10
N ASP A 430 -17.75 -1.10 -36.01
CA ASP A 430 -17.28 -1.71 -37.25
C ASP A 430 -16.51 -0.73 -38.16
N LYS A 431 -16.75 0.58 -38.04
CA LYS A 431 -15.99 1.62 -38.76
C LYS A 431 -14.52 1.71 -38.34
N ASP A 432 -14.19 1.20 -37.16
CA ASP A 432 -12.82 1.20 -36.62
C ASP A 432 -12.10 -0.11 -36.97
N ARG A 433 -12.77 -1.05 -37.66
CA ARG A 433 -12.15 -2.29 -38.14
C ARG A 433 -11.25 -1.96 -39.31
N ALA A 434 -9.98 -2.32 -39.21
CA ALA A 434 -9.10 -2.32 -40.37
C ALA A 434 -9.70 -3.23 -41.44
N VAL A 435 -10.03 -2.66 -42.60
CA VAL A 435 -10.49 -3.45 -43.74
C VAL A 435 -9.27 -4.20 -44.27
N GLU A 436 -9.24 -5.50 -44.02
CA GLU A 436 -8.39 -6.42 -44.77
C GLU A 436 -8.77 -6.26 -46.24
N ALA A 437 -7.84 -5.71 -47.03
CA ALA A 437 -8.05 -5.58 -48.47
C ALA A 437 -8.29 -6.99 -49.04
N PRO A 438 -9.29 -7.18 -49.94
CA PRO A 438 -9.56 -8.51 -50.48
C PRO A 438 -8.30 -9.08 -51.11
N SER A 439 -7.79 -10.18 -50.57
CA SER A 439 -6.83 -11.02 -51.26
C SER A 439 -7.50 -11.55 -52.51
N GLU A 440 -6.95 -11.23 -53.68
CA GLU A 440 -7.50 -11.69 -54.96
C GLU A 440 -7.54 -13.23 -54.96
N GLU A 441 -8.73 -13.79 -55.20
CA GLU A 441 -8.95 -15.24 -55.20
C GLU A 441 -8.35 -15.87 -56.46
N GLU A 442 -7.17 -16.48 -56.33
CA GLU A 442 -6.64 -17.46 -57.29
C GLU A 442 -6.86 -18.89 -56.76
N PRO A 443 -7.13 -19.88 -57.64
CA PRO A 443 -8.07 -20.94 -57.29
C PRO A 443 -7.45 -22.22 -56.67
N SER A 444 -8.34 -23.03 -56.11
CA SER A 444 -8.06 -24.35 -55.54
C SER A 444 -7.38 -25.32 -56.52
N GLY A 445 -6.19 -25.80 -56.16
CA GLY A 445 -5.58 -27.01 -56.72
C GLY A 445 -5.53 -28.11 -55.64
N VAL A 446 -6.02 -29.31 -55.96
CA VAL A 446 -5.99 -30.49 -55.09
C VAL A 446 -4.80 -31.36 -55.49
N ASP A 447 -4.09 -31.93 -54.51
CA ASP A 447 -3.60 -33.31 -54.59
C ASP A 447 -3.28 -33.86 -53.19
N GLU A 448 -3.60 -35.13 -52.95
CA GLU A 448 -3.28 -35.87 -51.73
C GLU A 448 -1.94 -36.60 -51.87
N ILE A 449 -1.05 -36.49 -50.89
CA ILE A 449 -0.05 -37.53 -50.62
C ILE A 449 -0.03 -37.80 -49.11
N VAL A 450 -0.32 -39.05 -48.74
CA VAL A 450 -0.14 -39.59 -47.40
C VAL A 450 1.18 -40.36 -47.37
N GLU A 451 2.07 -40.01 -46.44
CA GLU A 451 3.08 -40.97 -45.98
C GLU A 451 3.35 -40.79 -44.48
N ARG A 452 3.90 -41.85 -43.86
CA ARG A 452 3.85 -42.11 -42.42
C ARG A 452 5.23 -42.57 -41.95
N VAL A 453 5.82 -41.86 -41.00
CA VAL A 453 7.04 -42.26 -40.28
C VAL A 453 6.79 -42.08 -38.78
N GLU A 454 7.39 -42.94 -37.96
CA GLU A 454 7.08 -43.11 -36.54
C GLU A 454 8.15 -42.46 -35.64
N GLU A 455 7.70 -41.98 -34.48
CA GLU A 455 8.40 -41.79 -33.19
C GLU A 455 9.92 -41.47 -33.17
N GLN A 456 10.26 -40.29 -32.65
CA GLN A 456 11.27 -40.17 -31.58
C GLN A 456 11.11 -38.89 -30.74
N GLU A 457 11.64 -38.92 -29.52
CA GLU A 457 11.44 -37.92 -28.46
C GLU A 457 12.47 -36.78 -28.53
N GLU A 458 12.04 -35.52 -28.35
CA GLU A 458 12.81 -34.46 -27.67
C GLU A 458 11.92 -33.22 -27.40
N GLU A 459 11.43 -33.06 -26.17
CA GLU A 459 10.67 -31.86 -25.75
C GLU A 459 11.60 -30.66 -25.45
N GLU A 460 12.24 -30.09 -26.48
CA GLU A 460 12.71 -28.70 -26.36
C GLU A 460 11.50 -27.75 -26.46
N GLU A 461 11.08 -27.22 -25.29
CA GLU A 461 10.02 -26.20 -25.16
C GLU A 461 10.48 -24.87 -25.82
N THR A 462 10.42 -24.84 -27.15
CA THR A 462 10.84 -23.72 -27.98
C THR A 462 9.98 -22.51 -27.66
N VAL A 463 10.62 -21.43 -27.20
CA VAL A 463 9.94 -20.26 -26.66
C VAL A 463 9.15 -19.55 -27.76
N GLU A 464 7.82 -19.71 -27.75
CA GLU A 464 6.92 -18.79 -28.45
C GLU A 464 7.17 -17.38 -27.94
N GLN A 465 7.89 -16.59 -28.73
CA GLN A 465 7.92 -15.13 -28.60
C GLN A 465 6.59 -14.56 -29.11
N SER A 466 5.51 -14.85 -28.38
CA SER A 466 4.20 -14.24 -28.61
C SER A 466 4.37 -12.71 -28.60
N PRO A 467 3.85 -11.97 -29.60
CA PRO A 467 4.12 -10.53 -29.71
C PRO A 467 3.62 -9.80 -28.48
N GLU A 468 4.55 -9.15 -27.77
CA GLU A 468 4.22 -8.36 -26.59
C GLU A 468 3.33 -7.18 -27.00
N TYR A 469 2.09 -7.17 -26.51
CA TYR A 469 1.13 -6.11 -26.83
C TYR A 469 1.49 -4.85 -26.02
N VAL A 470 2.45 -4.10 -26.54
CA VAL A 470 2.87 -2.80 -25.99
C VAL A 470 1.72 -1.81 -26.16
N PHE A 471 1.09 -1.42 -25.05
CA PHE A 471 0.29 -0.20 -25.00
C PHE A 471 1.23 1.00 -25.23
N GLU A 472 1.00 1.79 -26.29
CA GLU A 472 1.56 3.14 -26.34
C GLU A 472 1.06 3.90 -25.11
N GLU A 473 1.98 4.54 -24.38
CA GLU A 473 1.66 5.26 -23.15
C GLU A 473 0.74 6.45 -23.46
N TYR A 474 -0.45 6.42 -22.87
CA TYR A 474 -1.48 7.43 -23.11
C TYR A 474 -1.12 8.71 -22.34
N GLU A 475 -0.52 9.68 -23.05
CA GLU A 475 -0.23 11.01 -22.52
C GLU A 475 -1.47 11.60 -21.81
N PHE A 476 -1.30 11.88 -20.52
CA PHE A 476 -2.38 12.26 -19.62
C PHE A 476 -2.84 13.70 -19.90
N PHE A 477 -3.99 13.84 -20.57
CA PHE A 477 -4.60 15.14 -20.88
C PHE A 477 -5.72 15.52 -19.90
N GLU A 478 -5.41 15.45 -18.60
CA GLU A 478 -6.06 16.32 -17.61
C GLU A 478 -5.04 17.39 -17.19
N SER A 479 -5.48 18.65 -17.13
CA SER A 479 -4.61 19.75 -16.76
C SER A 479 -4.33 19.73 -15.25
N ILE A 480 -3.25 19.05 -14.85
CA ILE A 480 -2.59 19.31 -13.57
C ILE A 480 -2.44 20.83 -13.42
N ALA A 481 -2.73 21.38 -12.25
CA ALA A 481 -2.60 22.81 -11.98
C ALA A 481 -1.10 23.19 -12.04
N VAL A 482 -0.63 23.60 -13.22
CA VAL A 482 0.77 23.85 -13.51
C VAL A 482 1.29 24.99 -12.63
N GLY A 483 2.03 24.63 -11.58
CA GLY A 483 2.62 25.59 -10.66
C GLY A 483 3.56 26.58 -11.37
N PRO A 484 3.78 27.78 -10.81
CA PRO A 484 4.53 28.87 -11.45
C PRO A 484 6.02 28.56 -11.68
N PHE A 485 6.49 27.38 -11.25
CA PHE A 485 7.86 26.90 -11.33
C PHE A 485 8.05 25.72 -12.31
N HIS A 486 7.02 25.34 -13.08
CA HIS A 486 7.15 24.30 -14.11
C HIS A 486 7.77 24.88 -15.42
N PRO A 487 8.71 24.19 -16.10
CA PRO A 487 9.36 24.71 -17.31
C PRO A 487 8.44 25.09 -18.49
N GLY A 488 7.19 24.60 -18.50
CA GLY A 488 6.16 24.98 -19.49
C GLY A 488 5.21 26.10 -19.05
N ALA A 489 5.40 26.72 -17.88
CA ALA A 489 4.54 27.79 -17.38
C ALA A 489 4.89 29.15 -18.00
N LYS A 490 3.89 29.96 -18.35
CA LYS A 490 4.04 31.29 -18.99
C LYS A 490 4.88 32.32 -18.21
N HIS A 491 5.22 32.03 -16.96
CA HIS A 491 6.03 32.89 -16.08
C HIS A 491 7.38 32.25 -15.69
N PHE A 492 7.68 31.03 -16.15
CA PHE A 492 8.91 30.32 -15.79
C PHE A 492 10.17 31.08 -16.23
N GLU A 493 10.20 31.54 -17.49
CA GLU A 493 11.31 32.32 -18.05
C GLU A 493 11.52 33.67 -17.33
N VAL A 494 10.47 34.23 -16.73
CA VAL A 494 10.54 35.46 -15.92
C VAL A 494 11.11 35.19 -14.53
N ASN A 495 10.81 34.03 -13.96
CA ASN A 495 11.22 33.64 -12.61
C ASN A 495 12.65 33.05 -12.54
N PHE A 496 13.16 32.47 -13.64
CA PHE A 496 14.49 31.83 -13.67
C PHE A 496 15.39 32.26 -14.85
N PRO A 497 15.77 33.55 -14.98
CA PRO A 497 16.59 34.03 -16.11
C PRO A 497 17.95 33.31 -16.25
N SER A 498 18.51 32.82 -15.15
CA SER A 498 19.81 32.14 -15.11
C SER A 498 19.85 30.78 -15.81
N LEU A 499 18.70 30.11 -16.00
CA LEU A 499 18.66 28.79 -16.66
C LEU A 499 18.90 28.86 -18.18
N GLN A 500 18.69 30.03 -18.81
CA GLN A 500 18.86 30.19 -20.26
C GLN A 500 20.33 30.01 -20.72
N GLN A 501 21.32 30.26 -19.86
CA GLN A 501 22.74 30.23 -20.24
C GLN A 501 23.27 28.82 -20.55
N VAL A 502 22.60 27.75 -20.10
CA VAL A 502 23.08 26.37 -20.33
C VAL A 502 22.60 25.82 -21.69
N GLN A 503 21.41 26.21 -22.16
CA GLN A 503 20.82 25.65 -23.39
C GLN A 503 21.36 26.25 -24.70
N GLN A 504 21.88 27.49 -24.68
CA GLN A 504 22.37 28.13 -25.91
C GLN A 504 23.70 27.58 -26.44
N VAL A 505 24.45 26.80 -25.65
CA VAL A 505 25.82 26.35 -26.01
C VAL A 505 25.83 25.22 -27.07
N GLN A 506 24.72 24.55 -27.35
CA GLN A 506 24.67 23.42 -28.30
C GLN A 506 24.12 23.73 -29.70
N GLN A 507 23.63 24.93 -30.01
CA GLN A 507 23.04 25.25 -31.34
C GLN A 507 23.41 26.62 -31.94
N THR A 508 24.70 26.99 -31.95
CA THR A 508 25.20 28.04 -32.86
C THR A 508 26.56 27.68 -33.44
N ASN A 509 26.67 27.50 -34.76
CA ASN A 509 27.96 27.39 -35.44
C ASN A 509 27.88 27.85 -36.91
N GLY A 510 28.02 29.16 -37.13
CA GLY A 510 28.00 29.82 -38.46
C GLY A 510 26.59 29.97 -39.08
N HIS A 511 26.20 31.11 -39.67
CA HIS A 511 27.04 32.17 -40.20
C HIS A 511 26.33 33.53 -40.24
N ASP A 512 27.04 34.61 -39.88
CA ASP A 512 26.67 35.97 -40.27
C ASP A 512 26.82 36.14 -41.80
N LYS A 513 25.94 36.94 -42.44
CA LYS A 513 26.26 38.37 -42.68
C LYS A 513 25.14 39.20 -43.30
N ASP A 514 25.36 40.51 -43.17
CA ASP A 514 24.45 41.62 -43.46
C ASP A 514 24.24 41.96 -44.95
N VAL A 515 23.24 42.81 -45.19
CA VAL A 515 22.82 43.32 -46.49
C VAL A 515 23.81 44.36 -47.06
N GLN A 516 24.24 44.23 -48.33
CA GLN A 516 24.17 45.35 -49.31
C GLN A 516 24.54 45.01 -50.79
N SER A 517 23.70 45.53 -51.68
CA SER A 517 24.04 46.15 -53.00
C SER A 517 24.30 45.31 -54.29
N ARG A 518 23.54 45.71 -55.33
CA ARG A 518 23.83 45.82 -56.78
C ARG A 518 24.08 44.60 -57.70
N GLU A 519 23.09 44.42 -58.58
CA GLU A 519 23.16 44.39 -60.06
C GLU A 519 23.82 43.24 -60.86
N THR A 520 23.12 42.90 -61.97
CA THR A 520 23.57 42.29 -63.25
C THR A 520 23.89 40.77 -63.39
N LYS A 521 22.93 40.10 -64.05
CA LYS A 521 23.06 39.18 -65.22
C LYS A 521 23.54 37.72 -65.10
N GLU A 522 22.86 36.89 -65.94
CA GLU A 522 23.34 35.81 -66.84
C GLU A 522 24.73 35.17 -66.54
N SER A 523 24.94 33.85 -66.49
CA SER A 523 24.41 32.78 -67.38
C SER A 523 24.73 31.33 -66.92
N THR A 524 24.01 30.32 -67.45
CA THR A 524 24.32 28.86 -67.47
C THR A 524 25.25 28.46 -68.64
N PRO A 525 25.76 27.20 -68.81
CA PRO A 525 25.67 25.92 -68.03
C PRO A 525 27.11 25.42 -67.65
N PRO A 526 27.65 24.16 -67.79
CA PRO A 526 27.11 22.78 -67.94
C PRO A 526 27.81 21.62 -67.14
N SER A 527 27.32 20.37 -67.36
CA SER A 527 28.04 19.06 -67.47
C SER A 527 28.82 18.39 -66.31
N GLN A 528 28.19 17.34 -65.73
CA GLN A 528 28.61 15.91 -65.66
C GLN A 528 29.96 15.44 -65.00
N PRO A 529 30.10 14.14 -64.59
CA PRO A 529 29.10 13.16 -64.12
C PRO A 529 29.54 12.24 -62.93
N ALA A 530 28.57 11.48 -62.40
CA ALA A 530 28.67 10.12 -61.82
C ALA A 530 29.52 9.81 -60.56
N ARG A 531 28.85 9.21 -59.55
CA ARG A 531 29.03 7.77 -59.23
C ARG A 531 27.89 7.22 -58.35
N SER A 532 27.67 5.90 -58.43
CA SER A 532 26.56 5.20 -57.79
C SER A 532 26.92 4.51 -56.48
N ARG A 533 26.01 4.50 -55.50
CA ARG A 533 25.91 3.44 -54.49
C ARG A 533 24.44 3.13 -54.20
N LYS A 534 24.01 1.89 -54.47
CA LYS A 534 22.69 1.38 -54.04
C LYS A 534 22.77 1.02 -52.56
N GLY A 535 22.02 1.73 -51.71
CA GLY A 535 21.61 1.25 -50.40
C GLY A 535 20.16 0.78 -50.48
N LYS A 536 19.85 -0.43 -50.00
CA LYS A 536 18.45 -0.86 -49.81
C LYS A 536 17.96 -0.35 -48.46
N SER A 537 17.11 0.67 -48.44
CA SER A 537 16.35 1.05 -47.25
C SER A 537 15.06 0.23 -47.19
N HIS A 538 14.91 -0.58 -46.14
CA HIS A 538 13.61 -1.15 -45.77
C HIS A 538 12.82 -0.09 -45.01
N PRO A 539 11.58 0.28 -45.43
CA PRO A 539 10.73 1.16 -44.65
C PRO A 539 10.04 0.36 -43.54
N SER A 540 10.59 0.37 -42.33
CA SER A 540 9.93 -0.20 -41.15
C SER A 540 8.85 0.75 -40.61
N SER A 541 7.83 1.05 -41.42
CA SER A 541 6.67 1.86 -41.02
C SER A 541 5.64 0.99 -40.30
N VAL A 542 5.84 0.78 -38.99
CA VAL A 542 4.77 0.29 -38.11
C VAL A 542 3.61 1.30 -38.16
N PRO A 543 2.37 0.89 -38.48
CA PRO A 543 1.24 1.81 -38.56
C PRO A 543 0.87 2.30 -37.17
N ARG A 544 1.22 3.55 -36.84
CA ARG A 544 0.73 4.24 -35.64
C ARG A 544 -0.79 4.18 -35.61
N SER A 545 -1.36 3.60 -34.56
CA SER A 545 -2.81 3.60 -34.39
C SER A 545 -3.31 5.04 -34.25
N SER A 546 -4.36 5.41 -34.99
CA SER A 546 -4.92 6.75 -34.91
C SER A 546 -5.64 6.92 -33.58
N ARG A 547 -5.09 7.76 -32.67
CA ARG A 547 -5.73 8.11 -31.39
C ARG A 547 -7.22 8.43 -31.62
N LYS A 548 -8.12 7.61 -31.06
CA LYS A 548 -9.57 7.61 -31.31
C LYS A 548 -10.21 8.90 -30.79
N ARG A 549 -10.26 9.93 -31.64
CA ARG A 549 -10.72 11.29 -31.29
C ARG A 549 -12.22 11.37 -31.03
N GLU A 550 -13.01 10.56 -31.73
CA GLU A 550 -14.45 10.47 -31.56
C GLU A 550 -14.82 9.07 -31.04
N TRP A 551 -15.57 9.03 -29.94
CA TRP A 551 -16.13 7.81 -29.39
C TRP A 551 -17.61 7.71 -29.78
N ARG A 552 -18.18 6.50 -29.69
CA ARG A 552 -19.57 6.28 -30.12
C ARG A 552 -20.53 7.22 -29.39
N PHE A 553 -21.53 7.68 -30.13
CA PHE A 553 -22.54 8.67 -29.68
C PHE A 553 -21.98 10.07 -29.32
N GLY A 554 -20.71 10.37 -29.66
CA GLY A 554 -20.13 11.72 -29.51
C GLY A 554 -19.76 12.12 -28.08
N LEU A 555 -19.93 11.23 -27.09
CA LEU A 555 -19.53 11.50 -25.71
C LEU A 555 -18.01 11.33 -25.54
N PRO A 556 -17.30 12.27 -24.87
CA PRO A 556 -15.89 12.10 -24.53
C PRO A 556 -15.61 10.84 -23.70
N PHE A 557 -14.40 10.30 -23.84
CA PHE A 557 -13.98 9.06 -23.18
C PHE A 557 -14.14 9.07 -21.65
N ALA A 558 -13.90 10.21 -20.99
CA ALA A 558 -14.08 10.36 -19.54
C ALA A 558 -15.54 10.12 -19.09
N PHE A 559 -16.52 10.62 -19.85
CA PHE A 559 -17.93 10.35 -19.58
C PHE A 559 -18.29 8.89 -19.85
N TRP A 560 -17.77 8.29 -20.93
CA TRP A 560 -17.94 6.85 -21.15
C TRP A 560 -17.35 6.01 -20.03
N ARG A 561 -16.20 6.41 -19.46
CA ARG A 561 -15.60 5.74 -18.31
C ARG A 561 -16.52 5.79 -17.11
N GLN A 562 -16.99 6.99 -16.73
CA GLN A 562 -17.86 7.15 -15.58
C GLN A 562 -19.17 6.37 -15.74
N ILE A 563 -19.88 6.54 -16.87
CA ILE A 563 -21.14 5.84 -17.15
C ILE A 563 -20.99 4.31 -17.07
N ILE A 564 -19.90 3.75 -17.59
CA ILE A 564 -19.66 2.30 -17.55
C ILE A 564 -19.21 1.87 -16.14
N ALA A 565 -18.38 2.66 -15.46
CA ALA A 565 -17.91 2.39 -14.10
C ALA A 565 -19.07 2.34 -13.10
N ASP A 566 -19.96 3.33 -13.14
CA ASP A 566 -21.21 3.39 -12.39
C ASP A 566 -22.07 2.14 -12.67
N ALA A 567 -22.28 1.82 -13.96
CA ALA A 567 -23.18 0.74 -14.37
C ALA A 567 -22.70 -0.68 -14.02
N VAL A 568 -21.39 -0.91 -13.87
CA VAL A 568 -20.83 -2.23 -13.51
C VAL A 568 -20.38 -2.36 -12.05
N GLY A 569 -20.34 -1.25 -11.31
CA GLY A 569 -19.77 -1.19 -9.96
C GLY A 569 -18.24 -1.27 -9.97
N ALA A 570 -17.59 -0.51 -10.84
CA ALA A 570 -16.12 -0.46 -10.95
C ALA A 570 -15.46 0.41 -9.88
N ASP A 571 -16.12 1.46 -9.42
CA ASP A 571 -15.51 2.41 -8.49
C ASP A 571 -15.29 1.80 -7.10
N GLY A 572 -14.13 2.11 -6.51
CA GLY A 572 -13.60 1.42 -5.33
C GLY A 572 -13.01 0.03 -5.61
N ILE A 573 -13.27 -0.59 -6.76
CA ILE A 573 -12.74 -1.92 -7.14
C ILE A 573 -11.58 -1.81 -8.14
N LEU A 574 -11.76 -1.07 -9.23
CA LEU A 574 -10.79 -0.89 -10.31
C LEU A 574 -10.21 0.52 -10.24
N SER A 575 -8.87 0.63 -10.27
CA SER A 575 -8.20 1.92 -10.37
C SER A 575 -8.55 2.64 -11.68
N HIS A 576 -8.41 3.97 -11.71
CA HIS A 576 -8.64 4.74 -12.94
C HIS A 576 -7.86 4.16 -14.13
N GLN A 577 -6.59 3.82 -13.91
CA GLN A 577 -5.72 3.22 -14.94
C GLN A 577 -6.21 1.83 -15.40
N GLN A 578 -6.73 0.99 -14.50
CA GLN A 578 -7.35 -0.30 -14.84
C GLN A 578 -8.64 -0.11 -15.66
N GLN A 579 -9.52 0.81 -15.25
CA GLN A 579 -10.73 1.15 -16.01
C GLN A 579 -10.40 1.59 -17.45
N VAL A 580 -9.41 2.49 -17.61
CA VAL A 580 -8.95 2.96 -18.93
C VAL A 580 -8.35 1.84 -19.77
N ARG A 581 -7.52 0.96 -19.19
CA ARG A 581 -6.97 -0.22 -19.90
C ARG A 581 -8.09 -1.13 -20.41
N ILE A 582 -9.07 -1.46 -19.56
CA ILE A 582 -10.19 -2.34 -19.92
C ILE A 582 -11.01 -1.74 -21.08
N MET A 583 -11.40 -0.48 -21.00
CA MET A 583 -12.18 0.17 -22.06
C MET A 583 -11.40 0.27 -23.37
N THR A 584 -10.10 0.61 -23.31
CA THR A 584 -9.25 0.76 -24.50
C THR A 584 -9.05 -0.59 -25.21
N TYR A 585 -8.81 -1.65 -24.43
CA TYR A 585 -8.76 -3.03 -24.94
C TYR A 585 -10.10 -3.44 -25.56
N ALA A 586 -11.21 -3.22 -24.85
CA ALA A 586 -12.54 -3.61 -25.30
C ALA A 586 -13.09 -2.80 -26.50
N ALA A 587 -12.50 -1.64 -26.82
CA ALA A 587 -12.89 -0.81 -27.95
C ALA A 587 -12.01 -0.98 -29.20
N ASN A 588 -11.11 -1.99 -29.22
CA ASN A 588 -10.08 -2.19 -30.24
C ASN A 588 -10.26 -3.51 -31.00
N TRP A 589 -10.30 -3.45 -32.34
CA TRP A 589 -10.37 -4.65 -33.19
C TRP A 589 -9.11 -5.51 -33.14
N ASN A 590 -7.92 -4.94 -32.90
CA ASN A 590 -6.70 -5.74 -32.77
C ASN A 590 -6.75 -6.63 -31.51
N ALA A 591 -7.44 -6.19 -30.46
CA ALA A 591 -7.70 -7.01 -29.27
C ALA A 591 -8.69 -8.16 -29.59
N VAL A 592 -9.73 -7.89 -30.38
CA VAL A 592 -10.66 -8.94 -30.87
C VAL A 592 -9.94 -9.97 -31.74
N SER A 593 -9.08 -9.55 -32.67
CA SER A 593 -8.28 -10.47 -33.50
C SER A 593 -7.32 -11.31 -32.66
N TYR A 594 -6.77 -10.75 -31.57
CA TYR A 594 -5.93 -11.49 -30.62
C TYR A 594 -6.75 -12.47 -29.76
N GLU A 595 -7.94 -12.10 -29.29
CA GLU A 595 -8.86 -13.00 -28.59
C GLU A 595 -9.27 -14.20 -29.46
N LEU A 596 -9.38 -14.01 -30.78
CA LEU A 596 -9.68 -15.08 -31.71
C LEU A 596 -8.56 -16.11 -31.86
N THR A 597 -7.27 -15.76 -31.69
CA THR A 597 -6.18 -16.74 -31.74
C THR A 597 -6.13 -17.63 -30.49
N ILE A 598 -6.49 -17.09 -29.32
CA ILE A 598 -6.52 -17.85 -28.05
C ILE A 598 -7.85 -18.58 -27.78
N LYS A 599 -8.82 -18.48 -28.68
CA LYS A 599 -10.18 -19.05 -28.52
C LYS A 599 -10.23 -20.57 -28.34
N GLY A 600 -9.15 -21.28 -28.70
CA GLY A 600 -9.00 -22.73 -28.49
C GLY A 600 -8.52 -23.15 -27.10
N ALA A 601 -8.12 -22.20 -26.24
CA ALA A 601 -7.66 -22.47 -24.88
C ALA A 601 -8.83 -22.68 -23.90
N GLU A 602 -8.58 -23.29 -22.73
CA GLU A 602 -9.61 -23.43 -21.68
C GLU A 602 -10.07 -22.06 -21.15
N ASP A 603 -11.35 -21.89 -20.80
CA ASP A 603 -11.96 -20.60 -20.39
C ASP A 603 -11.12 -19.81 -19.36
N HIS A 604 -10.62 -20.49 -18.33
CA HIS A 604 -9.82 -19.86 -17.27
C HIS A 604 -8.45 -19.37 -17.75
N GLN A 605 -7.89 -19.96 -18.83
CA GLN A 605 -6.67 -19.49 -19.49
C GLN A 605 -6.94 -18.25 -20.35
N GLN A 606 -8.09 -18.21 -21.05
CA GLN A 606 -8.54 -17.03 -21.80
C GLN A 606 -8.82 -15.85 -20.84
N ILE A 607 -9.54 -16.11 -19.75
CA ILE A 607 -9.81 -15.13 -18.68
C ILE A 607 -8.50 -14.64 -18.03
N TRP A 608 -7.57 -15.55 -17.70
CA TRP A 608 -6.25 -15.18 -17.20
C TRP A 608 -5.53 -14.24 -18.16
N LYS A 609 -5.51 -14.57 -19.46
CA LYS A 609 -4.79 -13.78 -20.46
C LYS A 609 -5.39 -12.38 -20.62
N PHE A 610 -6.72 -12.25 -20.62
CA PHE A 610 -7.38 -10.95 -20.55
C PHE A 610 -6.93 -10.15 -19.32
N LEU A 611 -7.04 -10.73 -18.11
CA LEU A 611 -6.72 -10.05 -16.84
C LEU A 611 -5.24 -9.65 -16.75
N GLU A 612 -4.33 -10.45 -17.31
CA GLU A 612 -2.90 -10.13 -17.45
C GLU A 612 -2.71 -8.91 -18.38
N THR A 613 -3.35 -8.90 -19.55
CA THR A 613 -3.22 -7.82 -20.54
C THR A 613 -3.74 -6.48 -20.01
N VAL A 614 -4.88 -6.46 -19.29
CA VAL A 614 -5.42 -5.22 -18.70
C VAL A 614 -4.87 -4.90 -17.30
N LYS A 615 -3.91 -5.69 -16.78
CA LYS A 615 -3.31 -5.55 -15.44
C LYS A 615 -4.35 -5.52 -14.31
N CYS A 616 -5.30 -6.45 -14.35
CA CYS A 616 -6.39 -6.61 -13.37
C CYS A 616 -6.33 -7.95 -12.61
N ILE A 617 -5.16 -8.59 -12.55
CA ILE A 617 -4.91 -9.79 -11.72
C ILE A 617 -4.93 -9.42 -10.22
N THR A 618 -4.33 -8.29 -9.85
CA THR A 618 -4.33 -7.73 -8.49
C THR A 618 -4.59 -6.22 -8.54
N TYR A 619 -4.82 -5.60 -7.37
CA TYR A 619 -5.12 -4.17 -7.25
C TYR A 619 -3.90 -3.30 -7.58
N SER A 620 -4.12 -2.16 -8.24
CA SER A 620 -3.08 -1.14 -8.40
C SER A 620 -2.77 -0.47 -7.06
N SER A 621 -1.51 -0.08 -6.85
CA SER A 621 -1.14 0.89 -5.83
C SER A 621 -1.72 2.28 -6.14
N LEU A 622 -1.85 3.11 -5.12
CA LEU A 622 -1.88 4.57 -5.30
C LEU A 622 -0.45 5.05 -5.58
N THR A 623 -0.26 5.68 -6.75
CA THR A 623 0.96 6.28 -7.29
C THR A 623 0.56 7.36 -8.28
#